data_AF-A0A8C5YV83-F1
#
_entry.id   AF-A0A8C5YV83-F1
#
_cell.length_a   1.000
_cell.length_b   1.000
_cell.length_c   1.000
_cell.angle_alpha   90.00
_cell.angle_beta   90.00
_cell.angle_gamma   90.00
#
_symmetry.space_group_name_H-M   'P 1'
#
loop_
_entity.id
_entity.type
_entity.pdbx_description
1 polymer ?
#
loop_
_entity_poly.entity_id
_entity_poly.type
_entity_poly.pdbx_seq_one_letter_code
_entity_poly.pdbx_strand_id
1 'polypeptide(L)' 'ELGVEAESMPPPSSGRFPNQNQTRNCWQNYVDFQRCQKAMTAKGGDVSVCKCLDEALRVWTGP' A
#
# COMPACT_ATOMS: atom_id res chain seq x y z
N GLU A 1 -13.35 -20.22 -15.76
CA GLU A 1 -12.04 -19.56 -15.97
C GLU A 1 -12.11 -18.08 -15.59
N LEU A 2 -12.04 -17.78 -14.27
CA LEU A 2 -11.87 -16.42 -13.77
C LEU A 2 -10.37 -16.11 -13.80
N GLY A 3 -9.89 -15.66 -14.96
CA GLY A 3 -8.55 -15.10 -15.10
C GLY A 3 -8.52 -13.73 -14.45
N VAL A 4 -8.15 -13.67 -13.18
CA VAL A 4 -7.53 -12.47 -12.61
C VAL A 4 -6.14 -12.43 -13.22
N GLU A 5 -6.04 -12.01 -14.48
CA GLU A 5 -4.77 -11.63 -15.05
C GLU A 5 -4.26 -10.46 -14.23
N ALA A 6 -3.07 -10.65 -13.65
CA ALA A 6 -2.27 -9.61 -13.06
C ALA A 6 -1.82 -8.66 -14.18
N GLU A 7 -2.78 -7.92 -14.74
CA GLU A 7 -2.50 -6.86 -15.69
C GLU A 7 -1.74 -5.81 -14.89
N SER A 8 -0.47 -5.67 -15.23
CA SER A 8 0.52 -4.79 -14.63
C SER A 8 -0.17 -3.51 -14.18
N MET A 9 -0.52 -3.45 -12.89
CA MET A 9 -1.16 -2.28 -12.35
C MET A 9 -0.09 -1.21 -12.47
N PRO A 10 -0.27 -0.17 -13.34
CA PRO A 10 0.67 0.94 -13.32
C PRO A 10 0.77 1.37 -11.86
N PRO A 11 1.98 1.68 -11.33
CA PRO A 11 2.15 1.95 -9.90
C PRO A 11 1.01 2.84 -9.50
N PRO A 12 0.13 2.45 -8.56
CA PRO A 12 -1.18 3.05 -8.47
C PRO A 12 -0.94 4.52 -8.20
N SER A 13 -1.01 5.33 -9.25
CA SER A 13 -1.40 6.71 -9.20
C SER A 13 -2.82 6.55 -8.74
N SER A 14 -2.97 6.31 -7.43
CA SER A 14 -4.24 5.96 -6.82
C SER A 14 -5.20 6.99 -7.41
N GLY A 15 -6.32 6.61 -8.02
CA GLY A 15 -7.13 7.57 -8.77
C GLY A 15 -7.54 8.80 -7.92
N ARG A 16 -7.37 8.71 -6.61
CA ARG A 16 -7.45 9.77 -5.58
C ARG A 16 -6.35 10.84 -5.66
N PHE A 17 -5.15 10.50 -6.12
CA PHE A 17 -3.97 11.36 -6.25
C PHE A 17 -3.41 11.32 -7.69
N PRO A 18 -4.09 11.97 -8.66
CA PRO A 18 -3.71 11.93 -10.07
C PRO A 18 -2.57 12.90 -10.46
N ASN A 19 -2.00 13.62 -9.50
CA ASN A 19 -0.95 14.60 -9.77
C ASN A 19 0.44 13.95 -9.79
N GLN A 20 1.40 14.57 -10.48
CA GLN A 20 2.79 14.10 -10.48
C GLN A 20 3.44 14.17 -9.08
N ASN A 21 2.92 15.02 -8.19
CA ASN A 21 3.38 15.14 -6.81
C ASN A 21 2.68 14.14 -5.87
N GLN A 22 3.31 13.01 -5.64
CA GLN A 22 2.76 11.89 -4.86
C GLN A 22 3.05 11.95 -3.34
N THR A 23 3.43 13.11 -2.79
CA THR A 23 3.65 13.26 -1.33
C THR A 23 2.43 12.81 -0.51
N ARG A 24 1.21 13.11 -0.97
CA ARG A 24 -0.04 12.70 -0.30
C ARG A 24 -0.27 11.19 -0.35
N ASN A 25 0.09 10.55 -1.46
CA ASN A 25 0.02 9.10 -1.61
C ASN A 25 1.01 8.40 -0.65
N CYS A 26 2.25 8.88 -0.61
CA CYS A 26 3.28 8.37 0.30
C CYS A 26 2.84 8.46 1.77
N TRP A 27 2.37 9.64 2.20
CA TRP A 27 1.89 9.85 3.56
C TRP A 27 0.69 8.95 3.90
N GLN A 28 -0.25 8.80 2.98
CA GLN A 28 -1.42 7.95 3.19
C GLN A 28 -1.02 6.48 3.36
N ASN A 29 -0.13 5.97 2.50
CA ASN A 29 0.38 4.61 2.62
C ASN A 29 1.11 4.40 3.96
N TYR A 30 1.93 5.36 4.42
CA TYR A 30 2.60 5.31 5.73
C TYR A 30 1.61 5.17 6.88
N VAL A 31 0.59 6.04 6.93
CA VAL A 31 -0.41 6.02 7.99
C VAL A 31 -1.22 4.72 7.96
N ASP A 32 -1.61 4.25 6.77
CA ASP A 32 -2.39 3.03 6.61
C ASP A 32 -1.59 1.78 7.00
N PHE A 33 -0.30 1.72 6.67
CA PHE A 33 0.60 0.64 7.11
C PHE A 33 0.68 0.56 8.64
N GLN A 34 0.88 1.71 9.31
CA GLN A 34 0.95 1.78 10.77
C GLN A 34 -0.38 1.37 11.43
N ARG A 35 -1.51 1.76 10.85
CA ARG A 35 -2.85 1.35 11.33
C ARG A 35 -3.08 -0.14 11.14
N CYS A 36 -2.71 -0.68 9.97
CA CYS A 36 -2.82 -2.09 9.65
C CYS A 36 -2.03 -2.94 10.64
N GLN A 37 -0.75 -2.62 10.86
CA GLN A 37 0.07 -3.32 11.84
C GLN A 37 -0.55 -3.31 13.24
N LYS A 38 -0.92 -2.12 13.74
CA LYS A 38 -1.55 -1.99 15.07
C LYS A 38 -2.82 -2.82 15.18
N ALA A 39 -3.68 -2.80 14.16
CA ALA A 39 -4.92 -3.56 14.14
C ALA A 39 -4.67 -5.08 14.12
N MET A 40 -3.71 -5.56 13.32
CA MET A 40 -3.37 -6.97 13.24
C MET A 40 -2.71 -7.46 14.53
N THR A 41 -1.76 -6.72 15.09
CA THR A 41 -1.14 -7.05 16.38
C THR A 41 -2.17 -7.10 17.51
N ALA A 42 -3.08 -6.11 17.59
CA ALA A 42 -4.11 -6.08 18.63
C ALA A 42 -5.10 -7.25 18.54
N LYS A 43 -5.34 -7.77 17.32
CA LYS A 43 -6.23 -8.90 17.08
C LYS A 43 -5.52 -10.27 17.12
N GLY A 44 -4.20 -10.30 17.32
CA GLY A 44 -3.39 -11.52 17.15
C GLY A 44 -3.42 -12.07 15.72
N GLY A 45 -3.71 -11.21 14.74
CA GLY A 45 -3.79 -11.56 13.32
C GLY A 45 -2.44 -11.47 12.60
N ASP A 46 -2.40 -11.99 11.37
CA ASP A 46 -1.19 -11.99 10.55
C ASP A 46 -0.86 -10.60 9.98
N VAL A 47 0.30 -10.06 10.34
CA VAL A 47 0.82 -8.78 9.84
C VAL A 47 1.21 -8.83 8.36
N SER A 48 1.36 -10.02 7.76
CA SER A 48 1.65 -10.19 6.34
C SER A 48 0.57 -9.57 5.43
N VAL A 49 -0.65 -9.42 5.93
CA VAL A 49 -1.76 -8.74 5.24
C VAL A 49 -1.43 -7.27 4.94
N CYS A 50 -0.52 -6.65 5.72
CA CYS A 50 -0.10 -5.27 5.52
C CYS A 50 1.03 -5.12 4.46
N LYS A 51 1.53 -6.21 3.87
CA LYS A 51 2.70 -6.23 2.97
C LYS A 51 2.54 -5.36 1.73
N CYS A 52 1.33 -5.27 1.16
CA CYS A 52 1.09 -4.42 -0.01
C CYS A 52 1.31 -2.93 0.29
N LEU A 53 0.96 -2.46 1.50
CA LEU A 53 1.21 -1.09 1.92
C LEU A 53 2.71 -0.85 2.14
N ASP A 54 3.40 -1.82 2.74
CA ASP A 54 4.85 -1.80 2.97
C ASP A 54 5.64 -1.76 1.64
N GLU A 55 5.26 -2.59 0.67
CA GLU A 55 5.81 -2.57 -0.69
C GLU A 55 5.57 -1.22 -1.37
N ALA A 56 4.37 -0.66 -1.24
CA ALA A 56 4.05 0.66 -1.76
C ALA A 56 4.91 1.77 -1.10
N LEU A 57 5.19 1.71 0.21
CA LEU A 57 6.11 2.64 0.85
C LEU A 57 7.53 2.55 0.29
N ARG A 58 8.06 1.32 0.13
CA ARG A 58 9.45 1.12 -0.33
C ARG A 58 9.73 1.72 -1.69
N VAL A 59 8.73 1.77 -2.58
CA VAL A 59 8.83 2.45 -3.88
C VAL A 59 9.13 3.94 -3.72
N TRP A 60 8.62 4.58 -2.66
CA TRP A 60 8.75 6.02 -2.41
C TRP A 60 9.88 6.39 -1.45
N THR A 61 10.17 5.54 -0.46
CA THR A 61 11.23 5.80 0.53
C THR A 61 12.62 5.44 0.03
N GLY A 62 12.71 4.70 -1.09
CA GLY A 62 13.94 4.05 -1.52
C GLY A 62 14.32 2.89 -0.60
N PRO A 63 15.31 2.06 -1.01
CA PRO A 63 16.01 1.17 -0.08
C PRO A 63 16.76 1.95 1.01
#